data_AF-A0A815QMS5-F1
#
_entry.id   AF-A0A815QMS5-F1
#
_cell.length_a   1.000
_cell.length_b   1.000
_cell.length_c   1.000
_cell.angle_alpha   90.00
_cell.angle_beta   90.00
_cell.angle_gamma   90.00
#
_symmetry.space_group_name_H-M   'P 1'
#
loop_
_entity.id
_entity.type
_entity.pdbx_description
1 polymer ?
#
loop_
_entity_poly.entity_id
_entity_poly.type
_entity_poly.pdbx_seq_one_letter_code
_entity_poly.pdbx_strand_id
1 'polypeptide(L)'
;TIPPFHYGTHYSTAALTLGWLIRLVRTIYNIYLNLQEGKFDHANRLFHSIPLSWQNCQRDSSDVKELIPEFFSLPEMLTNCNHYKLGRTEDGIKVDDVILPKWAQTPEDFIRINQTALESEFVSCHLHHWIDLIFGYKQRAVRAVNVFYYLTYEGAVNLDSITNPTDRAAIETQIRNFGQAPAQLLTEPHPPRNSAMNLTPMMYNV
;
A
#
# COMPACT_ATOMS: atom_id res chain seq x y z
N THR A 1 -7.42 27.80 -3.14
CA THR A 1 -7.70 27.31 -1.77
C THR A 1 -7.63 25.80 -1.79
N ILE A 2 -7.15 25.16 -0.71
CA ILE A 2 -6.99 23.71 -0.65
C ILE A 2 -8.38 23.05 -0.54
N PRO A 3 -8.76 22.12 -1.44
CA PRO A 3 -10.03 21.41 -1.36
C PRO A 3 -10.11 20.52 -0.10
N PRO A 4 -11.31 20.22 0.41
CA PRO A 4 -11.45 19.27 1.52
C PRO A 4 -11.04 17.85 1.08
N PHE A 5 -10.40 17.11 1.99
CA PHE A 5 -9.94 15.74 1.79
C PHE A 5 -10.05 14.94 3.09
N HIS A 6 -10.09 13.60 3.01
CA HIS A 6 -10.09 12.72 4.18
C HIS A 6 -8.66 12.35 4.59
N TYR A 7 -7.82 12.03 3.61
CA TYR A 7 -6.46 11.51 3.87
C TYR A 7 -5.39 12.44 3.30
N GLY A 8 -4.49 12.88 4.18
CA GLY A 8 -3.28 13.63 3.80
C GLY A 8 -2.13 12.73 3.34
N THR A 9 -2.23 11.44 3.62
CA THR A 9 -1.32 10.38 3.16
C THR A 9 -2.00 9.56 2.07
N HIS A 10 -1.20 8.88 1.25
CA HIS A 10 -1.70 8.10 0.12
C HIS A 10 -1.45 6.60 0.35
N TYR A 11 -2.30 5.76 -0.23
CA TYR A 11 -2.21 4.31 -0.08
C TYR A 11 -1.01 3.68 -0.80
N SER A 12 -0.42 4.39 -1.76
CA SER A 12 0.73 3.94 -2.55
C SER A 12 1.77 5.05 -2.67
N THR A 13 2.98 4.79 -2.22
CA THR A 13 4.14 5.69 -2.37
C THR A 13 5.40 4.87 -2.59
N ALA A 14 6.41 5.45 -3.24
CA ALA A 14 7.70 4.79 -3.43
C ALA A 14 8.36 4.41 -2.08
N ALA A 15 8.23 5.27 -1.07
CA ALA A 15 8.75 5.00 0.27
C ALA A 15 8.09 3.76 0.91
N LEU A 16 6.76 3.61 0.76
CA LEU A 16 6.04 2.45 1.26
C LEU A 16 6.48 1.16 0.55
N THR A 17 6.54 1.18 -0.78
CA THR A 17 7.00 0.02 -1.58
C THR A 17 8.41 -0.40 -1.21
N LEU A 18 9.34 0.56 -1.09
CA LEU A 18 10.72 0.26 -0.69
C LEU A 18 10.80 -0.22 0.77
N GLY A 19 9.95 0.30 1.66
CA GLY A 19 9.84 -0.16 3.04
C GLY A 19 9.37 -1.61 3.15
N TRP A 20 8.40 -2.03 2.32
CA TRP A 20 7.98 -3.43 2.22
C TRP A 20 9.11 -4.34 1.72
N LEU A 21 9.88 -3.87 0.74
CA LEU A 21 10.86 -4.67 0.01
C LEU A 21 12.31 -4.55 0.52
N ILE A 22 12.52 -3.88 1.67
CA ILE A 22 13.85 -3.54 2.21
C ILE A 22 14.80 -4.75 2.36
N ARG A 23 14.26 -5.98 2.43
CA ARG A 23 15.01 -7.23 2.64
C ARG A 23 15.46 -7.97 1.38
N LEU A 24 14.86 -7.68 0.21
CA LEU A 24 15.03 -8.49 -1.00
C LEU A 24 16.45 -8.42 -1.59
N VAL A 25 16.78 -7.28 -2.18
CA VAL A 25 18.02 -7.10 -2.95
C VAL A 25 18.75 -5.87 -2.47
N ARG A 26 20.07 -5.95 -2.51
CA ARG A 26 20.96 -4.89 -2.04
C ARG A 26 20.69 -3.54 -2.71
N THR A 27 20.22 -3.56 -3.96
CA THR A 27 19.83 -2.34 -4.67
C THR A 27 18.66 -1.64 -3.99
N ILE A 28 17.60 -2.35 -3.61
CA ILE A 28 16.44 -1.78 -2.91
C ILE A 28 16.86 -1.23 -1.55
N TYR A 29 17.66 -2.00 -0.81
CA TYR A 29 18.23 -1.58 0.47
C TYR A 29 19.05 -0.28 0.35
N ASN A 30 19.92 -0.17 -0.67
CA ASN A 30 20.72 1.04 -0.91
C ASN A 30 19.85 2.23 -1.32
N ILE A 31 18.83 2.03 -2.16
CA ILE A 31 17.89 3.09 -2.56
C ILE A 31 17.12 3.60 -1.34
N TYR A 32 16.64 2.69 -0.48
CA TYR A 32 15.95 3.04 0.76
C TYR A 32 16.84 3.89 1.68
N LEU A 33 18.10 3.48 1.87
CA LEU A 33 19.07 4.26 2.66
C LEU A 33 19.34 5.64 2.07
N ASN A 34 19.47 5.74 0.75
CA ASN A 34 19.70 7.02 0.08
C ASN A 34 18.49 7.96 0.21
N LEU A 35 17.26 7.42 0.20
CA LEU A 35 16.04 8.20 0.42
C LEU A 35 15.94 8.73 1.86
N GLN A 36 16.67 8.15 2.80
CA GLN A 36 16.73 8.59 4.20
C GLN A 36 18.04 9.30 4.54
N GLU A 37 18.63 9.98 3.56
CA GLU A 37 19.87 10.78 3.72
C GLU A 37 21.05 9.97 4.29
N GLY A 38 21.09 8.67 4.01
CA GLY A 38 22.16 7.77 4.44
C GLY A 38 22.08 7.32 5.90
N LYS A 39 21.01 7.65 6.63
CA LYS A 39 20.71 7.10 7.96
C LYS A 39 19.52 6.16 7.87
N PHE A 40 19.57 5.07 8.61
CA PHE A 40 18.39 4.23 8.77
C PHE A 40 17.30 5.00 9.51
N ASP A 41 16.05 4.77 9.08
CA ASP A 41 14.87 5.17 9.84
C ASP A 41 14.98 4.64 11.27
N HIS A 42 14.22 5.26 12.17
CA HIS A 42 13.96 4.64 13.46
C HIS A 42 13.45 3.21 13.22
N ALA A 43 14.09 2.23 13.84
CA ALA A 43 13.75 0.81 13.65
C ALA A 43 12.26 0.50 13.95
N ASN A 44 11.60 1.34 14.76
CA ASN A 44 10.17 1.30 15.02
C ASN A 44 9.29 1.56 13.78
N ARG A 45 9.81 2.24 12.76
CA ARG A 45 9.10 2.58 11.52
C ARG A 45 9.36 1.57 10.40
N LEU A 46 10.36 0.71 10.57
CA LEU A 46 10.67 -0.32 9.58
C LEU A 46 9.61 -1.42 9.63
N PHE A 47 9.25 -1.92 8.44
CA PHE A 47 8.40 -3.09 8.34
C PHE A 47 9.09 -4.28 9.01
N HIS A 48 8.51 -4.81 10.08
CA HIS A 48 9.07 -5.97 10.80
C HIS A 48 8.01 -6.97 11.28
N SER A 49 6.73 -6.66 11.14
CA SER A 49 5.63 -7.51 11.63
C SER A 49 4.38 -7.28 10.79
N ILE A 50 3.82 -8.37 10.24
CA ILE A 50 2.56 -8.32 9.48
C ILE A 50 1.38 -7.95 10.39
N PRO A 51 1.18 -8.60 11.57
CA PRO A 51 0.08 -8.22 12.47
C PRO A 51 0.16 -6.77 12.94
N LEU A 52 1.36 -6.26 13.24
CA LEU A 52 1.54 -4.86 13.64
C LEU A 52 1.20 -3.91 12.50
N SER A 53 1.70 -4.21 11.29
CA SER A 53 1.45 -3.39 10.10
C SER A 53 -0.03 -3.33 9.75
N TRP A 54 -0.78 -4.43 9.96
CA TRP A 54 -2.23 -4.47 9.81
C TRP A 54 -2.94 -3.64 10.88
N GLN A 55 -2.53 -3.79 12.15
CA GLN A 55 -3.11 -3.05 13.26
C GLN A 55 -2.91 -1.54 13.13
N ASN A 56 -1.75 -1.10 12.66
CA ASN A 56 -1.46 0.31 12.42
C ASN A 56 -2.41 0.90 11.38
N CYS A 57 -2.63 0.22 10.26
CA CYS A 57 -3.56 0.70 9.22
C CYS A 57 -5.02 0.82 9.69
N GLN A 58 -5.40 0.09 10.73
CA GLN A 58 -6.76 0.12 11.28
C GLN A 58 -6.94 1.23 12.33
N ARG A 59 -5.86 1.69 12.97
CA ARG A 59 -5.91 2.60 14.11
C ARG A 59 -5.40 4.00 13.79
N ASP A 60 -4.38 4.08 12.95
CA ASP A 60 -3.75 5.34 12.59
C ASP A 60 -4.43 5.90 11.34
N SER A 61 -5.13 7.04 11.50
CA SER A 61 -5.77 7.75 10.39
C SER A 61 -4.78 8.25 9.33
N SER A 62 -3.48 8.24 9.63
CA SER A 62 -2.41 8.60 8.70
C SER A 62 -1.80 7.39 7.99
N ASP A 63 -2.09 6.16 8.40
CA ASP A 63 -1.56 4.94 7.77
C ASP A 63 -2.64 4.22 6.94
N VAL A 64 -2.90 4.73 5.74
CA VAL A 64 -3.91 4.17 4.82
C VAL A 64 -3.28 3.34 3.69
N LYS A 65 -2.10 2.76 3.94
CA LYS A 65 -1.33 2.01 2.92
C LYS A 65 -2.06 0.75 2.47
N GLU A 66 -2.02 0.52 1.17
CA GLU A 66 -2.49 -0.71 0.53
C GLU A 66 -1.34 -1.68 0.28
N LEU A 67 -1.69 -2.94 0.00
CA LEU A 67 -0.71 -3.98 -0.28
C LEU A 67 -0.09 -3.84 -1.67
N ILE A 68 1.14 -4.35 -1.81
CA ILE A 68 1.84 -4.50 -3.09
C ILE A 68 1.68 -5.93 -3.63
N PRO A 69 1.82 -6.16 -4.95
CA PRO A 69 1.67 -7.48 -5.56
C PRO A 69 2.54 -8.58 -4.93
N GLU A 70 3.72 -8.23 -4.41
CA GLU A 70 4.68 -9.14 -3.79
C GLU A 70 4.10 -9.87 -2.56
N PHE A 71 3.08 -9.33 -1.89
CA PHE A 71 2.32 -10.03 -0.83
C PHE A 71 1.57 -11.27 -1.30
N PHE A 72 1.47 -11.44 -2.62
CA PHE A 72 0.80 -12.55 -3.28
C PHE A 72 1.74 -13.34 -4.19
N SER A 73 3.05 -13.11 -4.18
CA SER A 73 3.95 -13.84 -5.09
C SER A 73 5.36 -14.07 -4.57
N LEU A 74 5.84 -13.28 -3.61
CA LEU A 74 7.27 -13.20 -3.31
C LEU A 74 7.56 -13.41 -1.81
N PRO A 75 7.80 -14.65 -1.36
CA PRO A 75 8.09 -14.94 0.05
C PRO A 75 9.42 -14.34 0.53
N GLU A 76 10.38 -14.14 -0.37
CA GLU A 76 11.72 -13.65 -0.08
C GLU A 76 11.72 -12.25 0.55
N MET A 77 10.67 -11.44 0.34
CA MET A 77 10.58 -10.11 0.96
C MET A 77 10.42 -10.17 2.49
N LEU A 78 9.98 -11.32 3.02
CA LEU A 78 9.70 -11.51 4.45
C LEU A 78 10.92 -12.04 5.21
N THR A 79 11.96 -12.47 4.51
CA THR A 79 13.17 -13.07 5.10
C THR A 79 14.37 -12.18 4.86
N ASN A 80 15.18 -11.95 5.90
CA ASN A 80 16.44 -11.21 5.80
C ASN A 80 17.59 -12.13 5.37
N CYS A 81 17.48 -12.73 4.17
CA CYS A 81 18.47 -13.65 3.61
C CYS A 81 19.87 -13.01 3.47
N ASN A 82 19.92 -11.68 3.34
CA ASN A 82 21.16 -10.92 3.17
C ASN A 82 21.80 -10.48 4.50
N HIS A 83 21.19 -10.81 5.64
CA HIS A 83 21.66 -10.45 6.98
C HIS A 83 21.91 -8.94 7.17
N TYR A 84 21.02 -8.10 6.64
CA TYR A 84 21.10 -6.65 6.81
C TYR A 84 20.95 -6.26 8.29
N LYS A 85 21.68 -5.23 8.70
CA LYS A 85 21.62 -4.68 10.06
C LYS A 85 20.50 -3.65 10.14
N LEU A 86 19.28 -4.11 10.41
CA LEU A 86 18.08 -3.26 10.45
C LEU A 86 17.81 -2.62 11.83
N GLY A 87 18.65 -2.92 12.83
CA GLY A 87 18.59 -2.31 14.15
C GLY A 87 17.65 -3.02 15.14
N ARG A 88 17.26 -2.29 16.19
CA ARG A 88 16.35 -2.74 17.25
C ARG A 88 15.31 -1.67 17.51
N THR A 89 14.07 -2.10 17.66
CA THR A 89 12.97 -1.24 18.12
C THR A 89 13.25 -0.71 19.54
N GLU A 90 12.51 0.32 19.96
CA GLU A 90 12.58 0.86 21.32
C GLU A 90 12.22 -0.19 22.37
N ASP A 91 11.33 -1.13 22.02
CA ASP A 91 10.97 -2.29 22.85
C ASP A 91 12.07 -3.38 22.87
N GLY A 92 13.22 -3.14 22.23
CA GLY A 92 14.36 -4.04 22.18
C GLY A 92 14.25 -5.19 21.18
N ILE A 93 13.14 -5.27 20.42
CA ILE A 93 12.92 -6.30 19.40
C ILE A 93 13.89 -6.05 18.25
N LYS A 94 14.72 -7.06 17.95
CA LYS A 94 15.64 -7.03 16.80
C LYS A 94 14.83 -7.07 15.51
N VAL A 95 15.07 -6.12 14.62
CA VAL A 95 14.49 -6.13 13.27
C VAL A 95 15.36 -7.06 12.42
N ASP A 96 14.78 -8.17 11.98
CA ASP A 96 15.43 -9.20 11.18
C ASP A 96 14.39 -9.75 10.19
N ASP A 97 14.08 -11.04 10.23
CA ASP A 97 12.93 -11.62 9.54
C ASP A 97 11.60 -10.99 10.00
N VAL A 98 10.63 -10.95 9.09
CA VAL A 98 9.31 -10.40 9.37
C VAL A 98 8.52 -11.36 10.26
N ILE A 99 7.92 -10.82 11.32
CA ILE A 99 7.04 -11.57 12.20
C ILE A 99 5.75 -11.92 11.45
N LEU A 100 5.56 -13.22 11.24
CA LEU A 100 4.40 -13.78 10.54
C LEU A 100 3.20 -13.95 11.49
N PRO A 101 1.97 -13.98 10.95
CA PRO A 101 0.80 -14.40 11.70
C PRO A 101 0.89 -15.85 12.20
N LYS A 102 0.19 -16.17 13.30
CA LYS A 102 0.22 -17.51 13.92
C LYS A 102 -0.17 -18.68 13.00
N TRP A 103 -0.92 -18.41 11.94
CA TRP A 103 -1.38 -19.41 10.97
C TRP A 103 -0.38 -19.69 9.84
N ALA A 104 0.66 -18.86 9.68
CA ALA A 104 1.73 -19.06 8.71
C ALA A 104 3.00 -19.52 9.43
N GLN A 105 3.46 -20.73 9.12
CA GLN A 105 4.70 -21.26 9.70
C GLN A 105 5.92 -20.73 8.95
N THR A 106 5.80 -20.53 7.64
CA THR A 106 6.87 -20.03 6.78
C THR A 106 6.37 -18.86 5.91
N PRO A 107 7.29 -18.04 5.36
CA PRO A 107 6.96 -17.03 4.36
C PRO A 107 6.21 -17.59 3.15
N GLU A 108 6.58 -18.78 2.69
CA GLU A 108 5.94 -19.47 1.57
C GLU A 108 4.50 -19.84 1.91
N ASP A 109 4.24 -20.33 3.13
CA ASP A 109 2.88 -20.58 3.60
C ASP A 109 2.05 -19.29 3.65
N PHE A 110 2.64 -18.20 4.12
CA PHE A 110 1.98 -16.89 4.15
C PHE A 110 1.55 -16.45 2.75
N ILE A 111 2.48 -16.46 1.78
CA ILE A 111 2.20 -16.07 0.39
C ILE A 111 1.17 -16.99 -0.25
N ARG A 112 1.31 -18.32 -0.08
CA ARG A 112 0.38 -19.31 -0.64
C ARG A 112 -1.04 -19.11 -0.12
N ILE A 113 -1.20 -18.84 1.17
CA ILE A 113 -2.52 -18.58 1.77
C ILE A 113 -3.08 -17.25 1.26
N ASN A 114 -2.27 -16.20 1.14
CA ASN A 114 -2.72 -14.93 0.55
C ASN A 114 -3.16 -15.07 -0.91
N GLN A 115 -2.43 -15.83 -1.72
CA GLN A 115 -2.84 -16.16 -3.09
C GLN A 115 -4.20 -16.86 -3.11
N THR A 116 -4.36 -17.88 -2.25
CA THR A 116 -5.62 -18.63 -2.14
C THR A 116 -6.78 -17.73 -1.69
N ALA A 117 -6.51 -16.78 -0.78
CA ALA A 117 -7.49 -15.80 -0.33
C ALA A 117 -7.86 -14.81 -1.44
N LEU A 118 -6.89 -14.32 -2.21
CA LEU A 118 -7.11 -13.41 -3.34
C LEU A 118 -7.93 -14.06 -4.46
N GLU A 119 -7.65 -15.33 -4.76
CA GLU A 119 -8.39 -16.13 -5.75
C GLU A 119 -9.68 -16.75 -5.19
N SER A 120 -10.00 -16.48 -3.92
CA SER A 120 -11.21 -17.02 -3.31
C SER A 120 -12.46 -16.46 -3.97
N GLU A 121 -13.54 -17.23 -3.85
CA GLU A 121 -14.86 -16.84 -4.32
C GLU A 121 -15.36 -15.58 -3.60
N PHE A 122 -14.99 -15.38 -2.33
CA PHE A 122 -15.32 -14.19 -1.56
C PHE A 122 -14.70 -12.92 -2.14
N VAL A 123 -13.42 -12.96 -2.53
CA VAL A 123 -12.78 -11.82 -3.18
C VAL A 123 -13.34 -11.65 -4.59
N SER A 124 -13.51 -12.74 -5.34
CA SER A 124 -14.03 -12.68 -6.71
C SER A 124 -15.39 -11.98 -6.82
N CYS A 125 -16.31 -12.20 -5.88
CA CYS A 125 -17.61 -11.53 -5.92
C CYS A 125 -17.57 -10.04 -5.49
N HIS A 126 -16.52 -9.57 -4.78
CA HIS A 126 -16.45 -8.20 -4.25
C HIS A 126 -15.34 -7.32 -4.85
N LEU A 127 -14.35 -7.88 -5.54
CA LEU A 127 -13.16 -7.17 -6.00
C LEU A 127 -13.49 -5.95 -6.88
N HIS A 128 -14.57 -6.03 -7.65
CA HIS A 128 -15.06 -4.92 -8.47
C HIS A 128 -15.35 -3.64 -7.67
N HIS A 129 -15.73 -3.75 -6.38
CA HIS A 129 -15.89 -2.58 -5.51
C HIS A 129 -14.55 -1.93 -5.13
N TRP A 130 -13.48 -2.71 -4.97
CA TRP A 130 -12.14 -2.17 -4.77
C TRP A 130 -11.64 -1.49 -6.05
N ILE A 131 -11.90 -2.09 -7.22
CA ILE A 131 -11.60 -1.47 -8.51
C ILE A 131 -12.34 -0.14 -8.67
N ASP A 132 -13.60 -0.06 -8.26
CA ASP A 132 -14.37 1.19 -8.27
C ASP A 132 -13.69 2.31 -7.44
N LEU A 133 -13.06 1.95 -6.31
CA LEU A 133 -12.37 2.88 -5.42
C LEU A 133 -11.03 3.35 -5.98
N ILE A 134 -10.26 2.47 -6.61
CA ILE A 134 -8.90 2.82 -7.08
C ILE A 134 -8.93 3.41 -8.49
N PHE A 135 -9.70 2.81 -9.41
CA PHE A 135 -9.70 3.13 -10.84
C PHE A 135 -11.06 3.56 -11.39
N GLY A 136 -12.15 3.33 -10.65
CA GLY A 136 -13.51 3.56 -11.15
C GLY A 136 -14.14 4.86 -10.68
N TYR A 137 -15.47 4.89 -10.72
CA TYR A 137 -16.26 6.09 -10.44
C TYR A 137 -16.20 6.56 -8.97
N LYS A 138 -15.71 5.71 -8.04
CA LYS A 138 -15.57 6.05 -6.62
C LYS A 138 -14.19 6.58 -6.24
N GLN A 139 -13.28 6.81 -7.19
CA GLN A 139 -11.93 7.32 -6.93
C GLN A 139 -11.87 8.65 -6.15
N ARG A 140 -12.93 9.45 -6.23
CA ARG A 140 -13.06 10.74 -5.51
C ARG A 140 -14.39 10.84 -4.77
N ALA A 141 -14.92 9.72 -4.27
CA ALA A 141 -16.25 9.67 -3.67
C ALA A 141 -16.22 9.98 -2.16
N VAL A 142 -16.81 11.12 -1.79
CA VAL A 142 -16.95 11.53 -0.37
C VAL A 142 -17.75 10.51 0.44
N ARG A 143 -18.83 9.97 -0.14
CA ARG A 143 -19.67 8.96 0.53
C ARG A 143 -18.93 7.65 0.84
N ALA A 144 -17.89 7.34 0.09
CA ALA A 144 -17.05 6.17 0.30
C ALA A 144 -15.81 6.49 1.17
N VAL A 145 -15.71 7.71 1.69
CA VAL A 145 -14.55 8.21 2.45
C VAL A 145 -13.25 8.04 1.64
N ASN A 146 -13.31 8.19 0.32
CA ASN A 146 -12.19 7.88 -0.58
C ASN A 146 -11.71 9.15 -1.30
N VAL A 147 -11.29 10.15 -0.53
CA VAL A 147 -10.79 11.43 -1.08
C VAL A 147 -9.43 11.74 -0.45
N PHE A 148 -8.41 11.75 -1.30
CA PHE A 148 -7.01 12.02 -0.95
C PHE A 148 -6.65 13.48 -1.19
N TYR A 149 -5.45 13.86 -0.76
CA TYR A 149 -4.93 15.20 -0.98
C TYR A 149 -4.91 15.56 -2.47
N TYR A 150 -5.35 16.77 -2.81
CA TYR A 150 -5.67 17.16 -4.19
C TYR A 150 -4.50 16.98 -5.18
N LEU A 151 -3.25 17.16 -4.73
CA LEU A 151 -2.05 16.98 -5.56
C LEU A 151 -1.78 15.54 -5.98
N THR A 152 -2.42 14.56 -5.34
CA THR A 152 -2.29 13.15 -5.73
C THR A 152 -3.01 12.84 -7.04
N TYR A 153 -3.94 13.69 -7.45
CA TYR A 153 -4.79 13.47 -8.61
C TYR A 153 -4.21 14.09 -9.88
N GLU A 154 -4.30 13.35 -10.98
CA GLU A 154 -3.96 13.84 -12.30
C GLU A 154 -4.75 15.11 -12.66
N GLY A 155 -4.08 16.07 -13.30
CA GLY A 155 -4.66 17.33 -13.75
C GLY A 155 -4.99 18.34 -12.65
N ALA A 156 -4.67 18.04 -11.39
CA ALA A 156 -4.95 18.96 -10.27
C ALA A 156 -4.15 20.27 -10.34
N VAL A 157 -2.94 20.23 -10.91
CA VAL A 157 -2.07 21.39 -11.12
C VAL A 157 -1.38 21.29 -12.47
N ASN A 158 -1.38 22.39 -13.22
CA ASN A 158 -0.57 22.51 -14.42
C ASN A 158 0.82 23.07 -14.04
N LEU A 159 1.85 22.23 -14.05
CA LEU A 159 3.21 22.61 -13.65
C LEU A 159 3.80 23.71 -14.54
N ASP A 160 3.44 23.76 -15.82
CA ASP A 160 3.94 24.77 -16.77
C ASP A 160 3.37 26.17 -16.51
N SER A 161 2.23 26.24 -15.81
CA SER A 161 1.62 27.51 -15.42
C SER A 161 2.30 28.16 -14.19
N ILE A 162 3.19 27.44 -13.51
CA ILE A 162 3.88 27.90 -12.30
C ILE A 162 5.15 28.65 -12.71
N THR A 163 5.14 29.97 -12.53
CA THR A 163 6.27 30.83 -12.89
C THR A 163 7.38 30.83 -11.85
N ASN A 164 7.06 30.60 -10.57
CA ASN A 164 8.05 30.55 -9.50
C ASN A 164 8.75 29.18 -9.46
N PRO A 165 10.08 29.12 -9.68
CA PRO A 165 10.81 27.84 -9.69
C PRO A 165 10.79 27.13 -8.33
N THR A 166 10.74 27.87 -7.22
CA THR A 166 10.71 27.29 -5.88
C THR A 166 9.39 26.58 -5.62
N ASP A 167 8.27 27.24 -5.97
CA ASP A 167 6.93 26.67 -5.78
C ASP A 167 6.74 25.45 -6.68
N ARG A 168 7.24 25.53 -7.92
CA ARG A 168 7.24 24.40 -8.85
C ARG A 168 8.02 23.21 -8.28
N ALA A 169 9.24 23.42 -7.80
CA ALA A 169 10.06 22.36 -7.22
C ALA A 169 9.41 21.73 -5.97
N ALA A 170 8.75 22.54 -5.14
CA ALA A 170 8.01 22.06 -3.97
C ALA A 170 6.82 21.16 -4.37
N ILE A 171 6.03 21.58 -5.37
CA ILE A 171 4.89 20.81 -5.87
C ILE A 171 5.35 19.52 -6.55
N GLU A 172 6.39 19.57 -7.39
CA GLU A 172 6.96 18.36 -8.01
C GLU A 172 7.45 17.36 -6.97
N THR A 173 8.10 17.84 -5.90
CA THR A 173 8.56 17.00 -4.79
C THR A 173 7.38 16.38 -4.05
N GLN A 174 6.33 17.16 -3.81
CA GLN A 174 5.11 16.67 -3.16
C GLN A 174 4.45 15.55 -3.97
N ILE A 175 4.26 15.76 -5.29
CA ILE A 175 3.67 14.79 -6.22
C ILE A 175 4.52 13.52 -6.33
N ARG A 176 5.86 13.65 -6.28
CA ARG A 176 6.77 12.51 -6.40
C ARG A 176 6.77 11.61 -5.16
N ASN A 177 6.74 12.22 -3.97
CA ASN A 177 7.03 11.50 -2.72
C ASN A 177 5.77 11.11 -1.92
N PHE A 178 4.68 11.86 -2.05
CA PHE A 178 3.49 11.69 -1.21
C PHE A 178 2.32 10.99 -1.91
N GLY A 179 2.62 10.31 -3.03
CA GLY A 179 1.69 9.41 -3.71
C GLY A 179 0.99 10.03 -4.91
N GLN A 180 0.62 9.15 -5.84
CA GLN A 180 -0.08 9.49 -7.07
C GLN A 180 -1.24 8.52 -7.22
N ALA A 181 -2.46 9.04 -7.29
CA ALA A 181 -3.62 8.25 -7.61
C ALA A 181 -3.50 7.78 -9.07
N PRO A 182 -3.78 6.51 -9.38
CA PRO A 182 -3.81 6.04 -10.75
C PRO A 182 -4.83 6.80 -11.60
N ALA A 183 -4.66 6.76 -12.92
CA ALA A 183 -5.66 7.31 -13.83
C ALA A 183 -7.02 6.64 -13.64
N GLN A 184 -8.09 7.43 -13.70
CA GLN A 184 -9.45 6.90 -13.67
C GLN A 184 -9.73 6.19 -15.00
N LEU A 185 -10.03 4.89 -14.93
CA LEU A 185 -10.29 4.04 -16.09
C LEU A 185 -11.77 4.00 -16.46
N LEU A 186 -12.65 4.10 -15.47
CA LEU A 186 -14.10 3.91 -15.63
C LEU A 186 -14.86 5.00 -14.89
N THR A 187 -15.90 5.54 -15.53
CA THR A 187 -16.85 6.49 -14.94
C THR A 187 -18.15 5.82 -14.49
N GLU A 188 -18.36 4.56 -14.87
CA GLU A 188 -19.49 3.72 -14.48
C GLU A 188 -19.03 2.62 -13.51
N PRO A 189 -19.98 1.99 -12.77
CA PRO A 189 -19.65 0.86 -11.89
C PRO A 189 -18.98 -0.29 -12.63
N HIS A 190 -17.87 -0.79 -12.09
CA HIS A 190 -17.17 -1.94 -12.64
C HIS A 190 -18.09 -3.18 -12.56
N PRO A 191 -18.25 -3.94 -13.67
CA PRO A 191 -19.10 -5.12 -13.66
C PRO A 191 -18.60 -6.18 -12.65
N PRO A 192 -19.48 -6.83 -11.89
CA PRO A 192 -19.08 -7.91 -11.00
C PRO A 192 -18.57 -9.11 -11.81
N ARG A 193 -17.62 -9.86 -11.26
CA ARG A 193 -17.17 -11.13 -11.85
C ARG A 193 -18.31 -12.14 -11.71
N ASN A 194 -18.64 -12.84 -12.81
CA ASN A 194 -19.54 -13.98 -12.74
C ASN A 194 -18.85 -15.10 -11.94
N SER A 195 -19.37 -15.33 -10.74
CA SER A 195 -18.76 -16.20 -9.73
C SER A 195 -19.83 -17.21 -9.27
N ALA A 196 -19.42 -18.40 -8.85
CA ALA A 196 -20.35 -19.49 -8.50
C ALA A 196 -21.31 -19.10 -7.36
N MET A 197 -20.88 -18.23 -6.43
CA MET A 197 -21.73 -17.70 -5.35
C MET A 197 -22.87 -16.81 -5.88
N ASN A 198 -22.69 -16.13 -7.01
CA ASN A 198 -23.76 -15.33 -7.64
C ASN A 198 -24.81 -16.22 -8.33
N LEU A 199 -24.50 -17.49 -8.60
CA LEU A 199 -25.40 -18.47 -9.23
C LEU A 199 -26.19 -19.30 -8.21
N THR A 200 -25.66 -19.51 -6.99
CA THR A 200 -26.34 -20.26 -5.93
C THR A 200 -26.18 -19.60 -4.55
N PRO A 201 -27.01 -18.58 -4.24
CA PRO A 201 -26.98 -17.88 -2.94
C PRO A 201 -27.30 -18.78 -1.73
N MET A 202 -27.90 -19.95 -1.95
CA MET A 202 -28.38 -20.84 -0.88
C MET A 202 -27.34 -21.83 -0.35
N MET A 203 -26.14 -21.92 -0.93
CA MET A 203 -25.16 -22.96 -0.54
C MET A 203 -24.28 -22.62 0.67
N TYR A 204 -24.34 -21.40 1.21
CA TYR A 204 -23.40 -20.94 2.23
C TYR A 204 -24.03 -20.40 3.53
N ASN A 205 -25.30 -20.75 3.80
CA ASN A 205 -25.83 -20.64 5.16
C ASN A 205 -25.45 -21.90 5.95
N VAL A 206 -24.29 -21.87 6.61
CA VAL A 206 -23.93 -22.79 7.70
C VAL A 206 -23.62 -21.96 8.94
#